data_AF-A0A1J4JX79-F1
#
_entry.id   AF-A0A1J4JX79-F1
#
_cell.length_a   1.000
_cell.length_b   1.000
_cell.length_c   1.000
_cell.angle_alpha   90.00
_cell.angle_beta   90.00
_cell.angle_gamma   90.00
#
_symmetry.space_group_name_H-M   'P 1'
#
loop_
_entity.id
_entity.type
_entity.pdbx_description
1 polymer ?
#
loop_
_entity_poly.entity_id
_entity_poly.type
_entity_poly.pdbx_seq_one_letter_code
_entity_poly.pdbx_strand_id
1 'polypeptide(L)'
;MTKNEATQWWKESFSQTDLETIPSQCPNIAKAIEIWTKISPVILANTNKHDNEEDYWKSVQTLMQKLVPDQSIPDPKSKILDFWNILYDNKTIIAPETPEQCLPLINYLCPTPCNDFFVLDFPRSINNPMLALRTYQYLHTSNHPKCVGFISENGAIGRLMDFYLPFLTPLLGQYDNMYWQYRLEMCDLIVSLVVSHFEEIPLIDNFVISLNSKITSILSDAPLEYAADFVRYAIQINKVSMPRIKPETATKRILNLLAAAPPGTAAHAPLVRFAYKMVSDFVATESLAKYLINQGVTCSYDLEILATIAINPQSNAQKIVICQLASVMVLDPIYGRSAALLFAKVLSRVKELNAEAKEWVILFIRRLIVFIALAFNKKRYSGKIARIAEILTHPDLKEIGWLNDEIIRNISAMKKEKLSPPYFDTLFETVEVPEDDKWKSDYEIFSQEHPSLKRFPFGPTGNALLENEQTKPKTKKKGPVKKAGAKAGKKPLAKKGKAAATAAGTKTEGGINDGDDPKAPPKKKGRRPKWNP
;
A
#
# COMPACT_ATOMS: atom_id res chain seq x y z
N MET A 1 8.89 41.48 34.96
CA MET A 1 10.00 40.52 34.77
C MET A 1 11.30 41.17 35.22
N THR A 2 12.37 40.41 35.46
CA THR A 2 13.70 40.97 35.74
C THR A 2 14.49 41.14 34.43
N LYS A 3 15.28 42.23 34.31
CA LYS A 3 16.08 42.52 33.09
C LYS A 3 17.13 41.43 32.78
N ASN A 4 17.45 40.59 33.76
CA ASN A 4 18.36 39.46 33.61
C ASN A 4 17.80 38.38 32.68
N GLU A 5 16.48 38.13 32.72
CA GLU A 5 15.82 37.07 31.93
C GLU A 5 15.88 37.35 30.42
N ALA A 6 15.52 38.57 30.00
CA ALA A 6 15.62 38.98 28.60
C ALA A 6 17.09 38.99 28.11
N THR A 7 18.02 39.38 28.98
CA THR A 7 19.47 39.35 28.70
C THR A 7 19.98 37.91 28.55
N GLN A 8 19.46 36.96 29.33
CA GLN A 8 19.81 35.55 29.22
C GLN A 8 19.26 34.93 27.93
N TRP A 9 17.97 35.12 27.63
CA TRP A 9 17.34 34.63 26.38
C TRP A 9 18.06 35.14 25.13
N TRP A 10 18.48 36.40 25.13
CA TRP A 10 19.28 36.95 24.03
C TRP A 10 20.63 36.23 23.89
N LYS A 11 21.36 36.02 25.00
CA LYS A 11 22.63 35.29 25.00
C LYS A 11 22.49 33.83 24.57
N GLU A 12 21.40 33.17 24.93
CA GLU A 12 21.09 31.82 24.46
C GLU A 12 20.87 31.81 22.94
N SER A 13 20.07 32.76 22.43
CA SER A 13 19.72 32.90 21.01
C SER A 13 20.90 33.29 20.10
N PHE A 14 21.87 34.04 20.63
CA PHE A 14 23.01 34.61 19.89
C PHE A 14 24.39 34.13 20.39
N SER A 15 24.43 33.04 21.14
CA SER A 15 25.69 32.44 21.60
C SER A 15 26.65 32.14 20.42
N GLN A 16 27.93 32.46 20.59
CA GLN A 16 28.99 32.31 19.58
C GLN A 16 28.80 33.18 18.32
N THR A 17 28.23 34.39 18.45
CA THR A 17 28.05 35.35 17.33
C THR A 17 28.38 36.79 17.73
N ASP A 18 28.55 37.68 16.73
CA ASP A 18 28.77 39.13 16.91
C ASP A 18 27.52 39.90 17.44
N LEU A 19 26.58 39.15 18.02
CA LEU A 19 25.30 39.58 18.60
C LEU A 19 25.13 39.14 20.07
N GLU A 20 26.16 38.59 20.75
CA GLU A 20 26.07 38.14 22.16
C GLU A 20 25.58 39.21 23.18
N THR A 21 25.58 40.50 22.82
CA THR A 21 25.00 41.58 23.62
C THR A 21 23.80 42.23 22.92
N ILE A 22 22.72 42.47 23.67
CA ILE A 22 21.53 43.20 23.20
C ILE A 22 21.95 44.57 22.61
N PRO A 23 21.56 44.92 21.37
CA PRO A 23 21.86 46.23 20.79
C PRO A 23 21.26 47.38 21.61
N SER A 24 22.14 48.24 22.12
CA SER A 24 21.80 49.48 22.85
C SER A 24 21.40 50.64 21.92
N GLN A 25 21.52 50.45 20.61
CA GLN A 25 21.08 51.35 19.54
C GLN A 25 20.28 50.55 18.53
N CYS A 26 19.36 51.21 17.82
CA CYS A 26 18.53 50.58 16.80
C CYS A 26 19.41 50.03 15.65
N PRO A 27 19.42 48.71 15.36
CA PRO A 27 20.30 48.16 14.35
C PRO A 27 19.88 48.51 12.92
N ASN A 28 20.83 48.52 11.99
CA ASN A 28 20.54 48.68 10.56
C ASN A 28 19.74 47.49 10.01
N ILE A 29 19.11 47.66 8.85
CA ILE A 29 18.21 46.65 8.26
C ILE A 29 18.88 45.28 8.09
N ALA A 30 20.16 45.25 7.70
CA ALA A 30 20.91 44.00 7.52
C ALA A 30 21.09 43.23 8.84
N LYS A 31 21.52 43.93 9.91
CA LYS A 31 21.69 43.34 11.25
C LYS A 31 20.34 43.02 11.92
N ALA A 32 19.28 43.76 11.59
CA ALA A 32 17.91 43.43 12.00
C ALA A 32 17.42 42.11 11.37
N ILE A 33 17.65 41.91 10.06
CA ILE A 33 17.30 40.66 9.36
C ILE A 33 18.06 39.47 9.93
N GLU A 34 19.36 39.63 10.26
CA GLU A 34 20.15 38.61 10.96
C GLU A 34 19.53 38.26 12.32
N ILE A 35 19.14 39.27 13.12
CA ILE A 35 18.45 39.09 14.40
C ILE A 35 17.14 38.31 14.22
N TRP A 36 16.25 38.72 13.32
CA TRP A 36 14.95 38.05 13.13
C TRP A 36 15.08 36.61 12.63
N THR A 37 16.12 36.32 11.84
CA THR A 37 16.46 34.95 11.39
C THR A 37 16.77 34.00 12.57
N LYS A 38 17.10 34.53 13.74
CA LYS A 38 17.29 33.77 14.99
C LYS A 38 16.07 33.81 15.93
N ILE A 39 15.48 35.00 16.17
CA ILE A 39 14.50 35.18 17.25
C ILE A 39 13.05 35.43 16.81
N SER A 40 12.76 35.66 15.52
CA SER A 40 11.38 35.77 15.06
C SER A 40 11.21 35.54 13.54
N PRO A 41 10.78 34.34 13.11
CA PRO A 41 10.36 34.13 11.72
C PRO A 41 9.11 34.96 11.39
N VAL A 42 8.25 35.26 12.38
CA VAL A 42 7.04 36.07 12.19
C VAL A 42 7.39 37.49 11.74
N ILE A 43 8.31 38.16 12.43
CA ILE A 43 8.75 39.53 12.08
C ILE A 43 9.51 39.51 10.75
N LEU A 44 10.38 38.51 10.53
CA LEU A 44 11.13 38.36 9.29
C LEU A 44 10.23 38.19 8.05
N ALA A 45 9.11 37.46 8.19
CA ALA A 45 8.19 37.18 7.09
C ALA A 45 7.23 38.33 6.79
N ASN A 46 6.74 39.03 7.82
CA ASN A 46 5.64 40.00 7.73
C ASN A 46 6.07 41.47 7.74
N THR A 47 7.35 41.77 7.96
CA THR A 47 7.89 43.12 7.78
C THR A 47 8.17 43.39 6.30
N ASN A 48 7.72 44.54 5.80
CA ASN A 48 7.99 44.93 4.42
C ASN A 48 9.49 45.20 4.20
N LYS A 49 10.00 44.83 3.01
CA LYS A 49 11.32 45.29 2.57
C LYS A 49 11.22 46.77 2.18
N HIS A 50 11.82 47.62 3.00
CA HIS A 50 12.01 49.05 2.74
C HIS A 50 13.50 49.33 2.58
N ASP A 51 13.87 50.22 1.66
CA ASP A 51 15.26 50.68 1.51
C ASP A 51 15.65 51.75 2.55
N ASN A 52 14.65 52.32 3.24
CA ASN A 52 14.80 53.29 4.33
C ASN A 52 14.65 52.62 5.70
N GLU A 53 15.61 52.86 6.59
CA GLU A 53 15.59 52.35 7.97
C GLU A 53 14.40 52.86 8.78
N GLU A 54 13.89 54.07 8.49
CA GLU A 54 12.73 54.61 9.21
C GLU A 54 11.44 53.84 8.87
N ASP A 55 11.14 53.66 7.59
CA ASP A 55 9.96 52.93 7.16
C ASP A 55 10.04 51.45 7.53
N TYR A 56 11.25 50.87 7.52
CA TYR A 56 11.49 49.52 8.02
C TYR A 56 11.14 49.37 9.51
N TRP A 57 11.74 50.18 10.39
CA TRP A 57 11.48 50.05 11.83
C TRP A 57 10.07 50.45 12.23
N LYS A 58 9.46 51.39 11.50
CA LYS A 58 8.03 51.72 11.62
C LYS A 58 7.13 50.57 11.15
N SER A 59 7.52 49.81 10.12
CA SER A 59 6.83 48.58 9.71
C SER A 59 6.91 47.50 10.79
N VAL A 60 8.09 47.28 11.40
CA VAL A 60 8.28 46.36 12.53
C VAL A 60 7.42 46.76 13.74
N GLN A 61 7.42 48.05 14.12
CA GLN A 61 6.60 48.56 15.23
C GLN A 61 5.11 48.36 14.95
N THR A 62 4.65 48.69 13.73
CA THR A 62 3.25 48.52 13.30
C THR A 62 2.83 47.05 13.28
N LEU A 63 3.73 46.12 12.94
CA LEU A 63 3.47 44.68 13.00
C LEU A 63 3.29 44.22 14.45
N MET A 64 4.22 44.58 15.35
CA MET A 64 4.11 44.24 16.78
C MET A 64 2.83 44.80 17.40
N GLN A 65 2.44 46.02 17.02
CA GLN A 65 1.24 46.70 17.53
C GLN A 65 -0.07 46.09 17.01
N LYS A 66 -0.03 45.28 15.93
CA LYS A 66 -1.15 44.42 15.51
C LYS A 66 -1.17 43.08 16.25
N LEU A 67 0.00 42.49 16.51
CA LEU A 67 0.13 41.20 17.17
C LEU A 67 -0.18 41.25 18.67
N VAL A 68 0.03 42.42 19.30
CA VAL A 68 -0.16 42.64 20.73
C VAL A 68 -0.92 43.96 20.95
N PRO A 69 -2.22 44.04 20.57
CA PRO A 69 -2.96 45.31 20.50
C PRO A 69 -3.17 45.98 21.87
N ASP A 70 -3.15 45.22 22.95
CA ASP A 70 -3.33 45.72 24.32
C ASP A 70 -2.05 46.33 24.94
N GLN A 71 -0.92 46.32 24.21
CA GLN A 71 0.37 46.86 24.69
C GLN A 71 0.83 48.08 23.88
N SER A 72 1.34 49.09 24.57
CA SER A 72 1.93 50.27 23.94
C SER A 72 3.35 49.95 23.43
N ILE A 73 3.47 49.63 22.15
CA ILE A 73 4.76 49.29 21.53
C ILE A 73 5.63 50.55 21.37
N PRO A 74 6.79 50.63 22.05
CA PRO A 74 7.69 51.78 21.95
C PRO A 74 8.33 51.87 20.56
N ASP A 75 8.67 53.08 20.14
CA ASP A 75 9.42 53.31 18.90
C ASP A 75 10.85 52.74 19.02
N PRO A 76 11.27 51.83 18.13
CA PRO A 76 12.62 51.27 18.13
C PRO A 76 13.74 52.30 17.98
N LYS A 77 13.52 53.45 17.31
CA LYS A 77 14.56 54.49 17.16
C LYS A 77 14.85 55.19 18.48
N SER A 78 13.82 55.59 19.24
CA SER A 78 13.98 56.34 20.49
C SER A 78 14.10 55.46 21.75
N LYS A 79 13.60 54.22 21.73
CA LYS A 79 13.49 53.35 22.92
C LYS A 79 13.78 51.87 22.64
N ILE A 80 14.85 51.58 21.90
CA ILE A 80 15.23 50.22 21.48
C ILE A 80 15.28 49.20 22.63
N LEU A 81 15.76 49.58 23.82
CA LEU A 81 15.85 48.67 24.97
C LEU A 81 14.47 48.29 25.54
N ASP A 82 13.52 49.21 25.55
CA ASP A 82 12.14 48.92 25.98
C ASP A 82 11.43 48.03 24.94
N PHE A 83 11.74 48.25 23.66
CA PHE A 83 11.26 47.42 22.55
C PHE A 83 11.76 45.97 22.65
N TRP A 84 13.05 45.74 22.96
CA TRP A 84 13.58 44.39 23.19
C TRP A 84 12.93 43.68 24.39
N ASN A 85 12.60 44.40 25.46
CA ASN A 85 11.89 43.80 26.60
C ASN A 85 10.48 43.33 26.21
N ILE A 86 9.73 44.14 25.45
CA ILE A 86 8.40 43.76 24.95
C ILE A 86 8.46 42.59 23.96
N LEU A 87 9.52 42.48 23.15
CA LEU A 87 9.74 41.30 22.32
C LEU A 87 10.01 40.03 23.15
N TYR A 88 10.78 40.13 24.24
CA TYR A 88 10.98 39.01 25.17
C TYR A 88 9.68 38.60 25.89
N ASP A 89 8.93 39.57 26.42
CA ASP A 89 7.70 39.33 27.16
C ASP A 89 6.61 38.69 26.28
N ASN A 90 6.65 38.93 24.96
CA ASN A 90 5.75 38.34 23.96
C ASN A 90 6.42 37.26 23.07
N LYS A 91 7.53 36.65 23.52
CA LYS A 91 8.36 35.72 22.72
C LYS A 91 7.57 34.58 22.05
N THR A 92 6.55 34.04 22.73
CA THR A 92 5.69 32.97 22.21
C THR A 92 4.76 33.39 21.06
N ILE A 93 4.56 34.69 20.84
CA ILE A 93 3.76 35.22 19.71
C ILE A 93 4.66 35.44 18.47
N ILE A 94 5.90 35.88 18.70
CA ILE A 94 6.87 36.20 17.64
C ILE A 94 7.71 34.99 17.18
N ALA A 95 7.80 33.96 18.02
CA ALA A 95 8.40 32.66 17.75
C ALA A 95 7.56 31.56 18.45
N PRO A 96 6.37 31.23 17.92
CA PRO A 96 5.51 30.20 18.49
C PRO A 96 6.10 28.79 18.30
N GLU A 97 5.90 27.93 19.30
CA GLU A 97 6.33 26.54 19.32
C GLU A 97 5.15 25.55 19.31
N THR A 98 3.93 25.98 19.66
CA THR A 98 2.72 25.14 19.75
C THR A 98 1.54 25.68 18.93
N PRO A 99 0.58 24.82 18.51
CA PRO A 99 -0.59 25.25 17.73
C PRO A 99 -1.41 26.38 18.36
N GLU A 100 -1.49 26.40 19.69
CA GLU A 100 -2.23 27.40 20.47
C GLU A 100 -1.52 28.76 20.44
N GLN A 101 -0.18 28.76 20.46
CA GLN A 101 0.64 29.97 20.34
C GLN A 101 0.58 30.59 18.95
N CYS A 102 0.21 29.82 17.92
CA CYS A 102 -0.04 30.33 16.57
C CYS A 102 -1.38 31.10 16.45
N LEU A 103 -2.32 30.95 17.39
CA LEU A 103 -3.68 31.51 17.26
C LEU A 103 -3.72 33.05 17.19
N PRO A 104 -2.94 33.83 17.98
CA PRO A 104 -2.87 35.29 17.83
C PRO A 104 -2.41 35.70 16.43
N LEU A 105 -1.40 35.03 15.87
CA LEU A 105 -0.88 35.29 14.52
C LEU A 105 -1.98 35.13 13.46
N ILE A 106 -2.76 34.06 13.56
CA ILE A 106 -3.89 33.78 12.65
C ILE A 106 -5.02 34.81 12.84
N ASN A 107 -5.36 35.15 14.09
CA ASN A 107 -6.46 36.07 14.36
C ASN A 107 -6.18 37.52 13.95
N TYR A 108 -4.93 38.00 14.11
CA TYR A 108 -4.56 39.37 13.77
C TYR A 108 -4.01 39.57 12.35
N LEU A 109 -3.40 38.56 11.72
CA LEU A 109 -2.83 38.69 10.37
C LEU A 109 -3.66 38.03 9.25
N CYS A 110 -4.50 37.03 9.54
CA CYS A 110 -5.32 36.44 8.48
C CYS A 110 -6.34 37.46 7.95
N PRO A 111 -6.38 37.76 6.65
CA PRO A 111 -7.40 38.63 6.07
C PRO A 111 -8.79 37.97 6.09
N THR A 112 -9.82 38.72 5.67
CA THR A 112 -11.15 38.21 5.38
C THR A 112 -11.58 38.79 4.01
N PRO A 113 -11.72 38.00 2.93
CA PRO A 113 -11.43 36.56 2.83
C PRO A 113 -9.96 36.22 3.13
N CYS A 114 -9.71 34.95 3.45
CA CYS A 114 -8.42 34.43 3.88
C CYS A 114 -7.44 34.24 2.70
N ASN A 115 -7.97 34.03 1.49
CA ASN A 115 -7.20 33.91 0.25
C ASN A 115 -6.12 32.82 0.34
N ASP A 116 -4.83 33.18 0.24
CA ASP A 116 -3.70 32.24 0.28
C ASP A 116 -2.94 32.28 1.62
N PHE A 117 -3.47 32.95 2.65
CA PHE A 117 -2.84 33.02 3.98
C PHE A 117 -2.55 31.62 4.55
N PHE A 118 -3.51 30.70 4.41
CA PHE A 118 -3.40 29.30 4.85
C PHE A 118 -2.59 28.39 3.90
N VAL A 119 -1.98 28.94 2.84
CA VAL A 119 -1.17 28.18 1.87
C VAL A 119 0.26 28.73 1.79
N LEU A 120 0.44 30.05 1.85
CA LEU A 120 1.71 30.72 1.63
C LEU A 120 2.18 31.54 2.83
N ASP A 121 1.37 32.47 3.33
CA ASP A 121 1.83 33.48 4.29
C ASP A 121 2.05 32.90 5.69
N PHE A 122 1.12 32.08 6.20
CA PHE A 122 1.25 31.48 7.53
C PHE A 122 2.40 30.46 7.62
N PRO A 123 2.58 29.48 6.70
CA PRO A 123 3.71 28.56 6.77
C PRO A 123 5.06 29.28 6.69
N ARG A 124 5.14 30.35 5.88
CA ARG A 124 6.31 31.24 5.80
C ARG A 124 6.54 32.05 7.08
N SER A 125 5.48 32.50 7.74
CA SER A 125 5.55 33.26 9.00
C SER A 125 6.00 32.41 10.19
N ILE A 126 5.63 31.14 10.20
CA ILE A 126 6.02 30.19 11.24
C ILE A 126 7.42 29.62 10.98
N ASN A 127 7.82 29.47 9.71
CA ASN A 127 9.10 28.87 9.26
C ASN A 127 9.37 27.46 9.84
N ASN A 128 8.34 26.77 10.31
CA ASN A 128 8.36 25.40 10.78
C ASN A 128 7.17 24.65 10.15
N PRO A 129 7.40 23.79 9.13
CA PRO A 129 6.32 23.17 8.37
C PRO A 129 5.52 22.16 9.19
N MET A 130 6.14 21.50 10.17
CA MET A 130 5.45 20.59 11.10
C MET A 130 4.49 21.36 12.01
N LEU A 131 4.95 22.48 12.59
CA LEU A 131 4.10 23.32 13.42
C LEU A 131 2.94 23.92 12.60
N ALA A 132 3.21 24.41 11.39
CA ALA A 132 2.16 24.97 10.54
C ALA A 132 1.06 23.93 10.21
N LEU A 133 1.46 22.70 9.84
CA LEU A 133 0.58 21.57 9.59
C LEU A 133 -0.26 21.19 10.83
N ARG A 134 0.38 21.09 12.00
CA ARG A 134 -0.30 20.81 13.28
C ARG A 134 -1.27 21.92 13.68
N THR A 135 -0.94 23.18 13.40
CA THR A 135 -1.89 24.28 13.60
C THR A 135 -3.11 24.11 12.70
N TYR A 136 -2.96 23.68 11.44
CA TYR A 136 -4.12 23.43 10.57
C TYR A 136 -5.00 22.28 11.05
N GLN A 137 -4.41 21.18 11.53
CA GLN A 137 -5.18 20.10 12.18
C GLN A 137 -5.91 20.59 13.44
N TYR A 138 -5.25 21.39 14.29
CA TYR A 138 -5.85 21.99 15.48
C TYR A 138 -7.03 22.92 15.13
N LEU A 139 -6.85 23.83 14.17
CA LEU A 139 -7.90 24.75 13.72
C LEU A 139 -9.10 24.03 13.12
N HIS A 140 -8.86 22.98 12.33
CA HIS A 140 -9.90 22.15 11.73
C HIS A 140 -10.68 21.37 12.80
N THR A 141 -9.98 20.69 13.71
CA THR A 141 -10.61 19.90 14.78
C THR A 141 -11.32 20.76 15.84
N SER A 142 -10.85 22.00 16.07
CA SER A 142 -11.53 22.98 16.93
C SER A 142 -12.63 23.79 16.23
N ASN A 143 -12.88 23.57 14.93
CA ASN A 143 -13.81 24.36 14.11
C ASN A 143 -13.54 25.87 14.17
N HIS A 144 -12.27 26.28 14.19
CA HIS A 144 -11.88 27.67 14.38
C HIS A 144 -12.41 28.59 13.25
N PRO A 145 -13.04 29.75 13.55
CA PRO A 145 -13.78 30.54 12.56
C PRO A 145 -12.99 30.92 11.30
N LYS A 146 -11.70 31.28 11.42
CA LYS A 146 -10.85 31.58 10.26
C LYS A 146 -10.59 30.36 9.36
N CYS A 147 -10.52 29.16 9.94
CA CYS A 147 -10.33 27.92 9.18
C CYS A 147 -11.61 27.48 8.49
N VAL A 148 -12.76 27.56 9.18
CA VAL A 148 -14.08 27.32 8.58
C VAL A 148 -14.34 28.30 7.43
N GLY A 149 -14.00 29.59 7.62
CA GLY A 149 -14.07 30.62 6.58
C GLY A 149 -13.21 30.29 5.35
N PHE A 150 -11.93 29.95 5.56
CA PHE A 150 -11.03 29.54 4.47
C PHE A 150 -11.51 28.28 3.74
N ILE A 151 -11.92 27.23 4.46
CA ILE A 151 -12.40 25.97 3.85
C ILE A 151 -13.66 26.22 3.00
N SER A 152 -14.48 27.21 3.38
CA SER A 152 -15.67 27.63 2.64
C SER A 152 -15.37 28.48 1.38
N GLU A 153 -14.11 28.91 1.16
CA GLU A 153 -13.72 29.64 -0.05
C GLU A 153 -13.57 28.70 -1.24
N ASN A 154 -14.15 29.08 -2.38
CA ASN A 154 -14.13 28.23 -3.59
C ASN A 154 -12.68 27.86 -3.99
N GLY A 155 -12.43 26.56 -4.09
CA GLY A 155 -11.13 25.99 -4.44
C GLY A 155 -10.05 26.06 -3.35
N ALA A 156 -10.32 26.60 -2.15
CA ALA A 156 -9.31 26.73 -1.09
C ALA A 156 -8.74 25.37 -0.63
N ILE A 157 -9.62 24.38 -0.46
CA ILE A 157 -9.23 22.99 -0.19
C ILE A 157 -8.34 22.45 -1.32
N GLY A 158 -8.64 22.80 -2.58
CA GLY A 158 -7.84 22.46 -3.75
C GLY A 158 -6.44 23.09 -3.70
N ARG A 159 -6.33 24.39 -3.40
CA ARG A 159 -5.03 25.10 -3.25
C ARG A 159 -4.17 24.47 -2.14
N LEU A 160 -4.78 24.10 -1.02
CA LEU A 160 -4.10 23.38 0.07
C LEU A 160 -3.63 21.98 -0.37
N MET A 161 -4.41 21.26 -1.18
CA MET A 161 -4.01 19.96 -1.75
C MET A 161 -2.90 20.10 -2.78
N ASP A 162 -2.97 21.05 -3.72
CA ASP A 162 -1.90 21.30 -4.70
C ASP A 162 -0.57 21.68 -4.03
N PHE A 163 -0.62 22.38 -2.89
CA PHE A 163 0.56 22.69 -2.08
C PHE A 163 1.14 21.45 -1.37
N TYR A 164 0.32 20.67 -0.65
CA TYR A 164 0.83 19.57 0.18
C TYR A 164 1.04 18.24 -0.56
N LEU A 165 0.20 17.89 -1.53
CA LEU A 165 0.21 16.59 -2.22
C LEU A 165 1.53 16.23 -2.95
N PRO A 166 2.36 17.18 -3.45
CA PRO A 166 3.70 16.90 -3.94
C PRO A 166 4.63 16.28 -2.89
N PHE A 167 4.54 16.69 -1.62
CA PHE A 167 5.42 16.23 -0.53
C PHE A 167 5.13 14.78 -0.07
N LEU A 168 3.95 14.24 -0.41
CA LEU A 168 3.63 12.81 -0.27
C LEU A 168 4.31 11.91 -1.33
N THR A 169 5.20 12.44 -2.16
CA THR A 169 5.95 11.63 -3.15
C THR A 169 7.17 10.95 -2.51
N PRO A 170 7.37 9.63 -2.67
CA PRO A 170 8.62 8.98 -2.30
C PRO A 170 9.80 9.51 -3.14
N LEU A 171 10.71 10.19 -2.44
CA LEU A 171 12.10 10.41 -2.83
C LEU A 171 12.90 9.11 -2.67
N LEU A 172 14.09 9.05 -3.26
CA LEU A 172 14.99 7.91 -3.13
C LEU A 172 15.94 8.10 -1.92
N GLY A 173 15.77 7.31 -0.87
CA GLY A 173 16.65 7.34 0.30
C GLY A 173 16.16 6.48 1.46
N GLN A 174 16.97 6.44 2.53
CA GLN A 174 16.46 6.14 3.87
C GLN A 174 15.87 7.44 4.46
N TYR A 175 14.81 7.31 5.24
CA TYR A 175 14.15 8.44 5.91
C TYR A 175 14.23 8.27 7.42
N ASP A 176 14.34 9.39 8.14
CA ASP A 176 14.16 9.42 9.58
C ASP A 176 12.67 9.37 9.98
N ASN A 177 12.43 9.21 11.28
CA ASN A 177 11.08 9.10 11.85
C ASN A 177 10.30 10.43 11.83
N MET A 178 10.98 11.58 11.80
CA MET A 178 10.33 12.90 11.74
C MET A 178 9.71 13.12 10.35
N TYR A 179 10.40 12.68 9.31
CA TYR A 179 9.92 12.75 7.93
C TYR A 179 8.74 11.80 7.68
N TRP A 180 8.74 10.60 8.26
CA TRP A 180 7.57 9.70 8.25
C TRP A 180 6.39 10.29 9.03
N GLN A 181 6.63 10.87 10.20
CA GLN A 181 5.61 11.55 10.99
C GLN A 181 4.98 12.74 10.22
N TYR A 182 5.80 13.54 9.54
CA TYR A 182 5.33 14.67 8.72
C TYR A 182 4.42 14.21 7.57
N ARG A 183 4.76 13.10 6.89
CA ARG A 183 3.87 12.48 5.88
C ARG A 183 2.58 11.94 6.48
N LEU A 184 2.63 11.37 7.69
CA LEU A 184 1.44 10.84 8.37
C LEU A 184 0.47 11.98 8.70
N GLU A 185 0.93 13.04 9.38
CA GLU A 185 0.11 14.20 9.74
C GLU A 185 -0.41 14.96 8.50
N MET A 186 0.37 15.02 7.42
CA MET A 186 -0.05 15.62 6.16
C MET A 186 -1.11 14.78 5.44
N CYS A 187 -0.97 13.46 5.46
CA CYS A 187 -1.98 12.56 4.93
C CYS A 187 -3.27 12.63 5.76
N ASP A 188 -3.15 12.72 7.09
CA ASP A 188 -4.28 12.91 8.02
C ASP A 188 -5.11 14.15 7.68
N LEU A 189 -4.46 15.32 7.55
CA LEU A 189 -5.13 16.58 7.21
C LEU A 189 -5.80 16.52 5.83
N ILE A 190 -5.08 16.07 4.80
CA ILE A 190 -5.64 15.97 3.43
C ILE A 190 -6.83 15.00 3.42
N VAL A 191 -6.72 13.86 4.09
CA VAL A 191 -7.77 12.83 4.10
C VAL A 191 -8.98 13.28 4.92
N SER A 192 -8.79 13.97 6.05
CA SER A 192 -9.91 14.52 6.81
C SER A 192 -10.67 15.58 5.99
N LEU A 193 -9.96 16.45 5.27
CA LEU A 193 -10.58 17.45 4.39
C LEU A 193 -11.34 16.80 3.21
N VAL A 194 -10.75 15.80 2.53
CA VAL A 194 -11.45 15.04 1.47
C VAL A 194 -12.70 14.34 2.00
N VAL A 195 -12.65 13.74 3.19
CA VAL A 195 -13.76 12.96 3.73
C VAL A 195 -14.90 13.85 4.24
N SER A 196 -14.58 15.00 4.86
CA SER A 196 -15.59 15.97 5.32
C SER A 196 -16.25 16.74 4.17
N HIS A 197 -15.48 17.16 3.17
CA HIS A 197 -15.91 18.13 2.13
C HIS A 197 -15.98 17.53 0.72
N PHE A 198 -16.19 16.21 0.59
CA PHE A 198 -16.04 15.47 -0.68
C PHE A 198 -16.85 16.07 -1.86
N GLU A 199 -18.05 16.57 -1.58
CA GLU A 199 -18.97 17.14 -2.59
C GLU A 199 -18.68 18.62 -2.92
N GLU A 200 -17.92 19.31 -2.05
CA GLU A 200 -17.66 20.75 -2.13
C GLU A 200 -16.36 21.07 -2.87
N ILE A 201 -15.47 20.08 -2.99
CA ILE A 201 -14.14 20.22 -3.61
C ILE A 201 -14.26 20.20 -5.15
N PRO A 202 -13.88 21.30 -5.86
CA PRO A 202 -13.85 21.31 -7.32
C PRO A 202 -12.86 20.27 -7.85
N LEU A 203 -13.24 19.55 -8.93
CA LEU A 203 -12.40 18.53 -9.58
C LEU A 203 -11.96 17.37 -8.66
N ILE A 204 -12.73 17.06 -7.59
CA ILE A 204 -12.41 16.05 -6.57
C ILE A 204 -11.89 14.71 -7.12
N ASP A 205 -12.43 14.20 -8.24
CA ASP A 205 -11.97 12.93 -8.83
C ASP A 205 -10.49 12.94 -9.20
N ASN A 206 -9.96 14.08 -9.71
CA ASN A 206 -8.55 14.21 -10.06
C ASN A 206 -7.67 14.20 -8.80
N PHE A 207 -8.06 14.94 -7.77
CA PHE A 207 -7.39 14.96 -6.47
C PHE A 207 -7.38 13.57 -5.83
N VAL A 208 -8.53 12.88 -5.82
CA VAL A 208 -8.70 11.51 -5.31
C VAL A 208 -7.83 10.51 -6.08
N ILE A 209 -7.77 10.59 -7.41
CA ILE A 209 -6.90 9.71 -8.22
C ILE A 209 -5.43 9.92 -7.86
N SER A 210 -4.99 11.19 -7.76
CA SER A 210 -3.62 11.54 -7.39
C SER A 210 -3.28 11.10 -5.96
N LEU A 211 -4.14 11.40 -4.98
CA LEU A 211 -3.99 11.02 -3.57
C LEU A 211 -3.95 9.51 -3.37
N ASN A 212 -4.81 8.74 -4.03
CA ASN A 212 -4.73 7.28 -4.01
C ASN A 212 -3.40 6.77 -4.58
N SER A 213 -2.89 7.40 -5.64
CA SER A 213 -1.58 7.05 -6.22
C SER A 213 -0.43 7.32 -5.22
N LYS A 214 -0.44 8.49 -4.55
CA LYS A 214 0.54 8.82 -3.51
C LYS A 214 0.47 7.87 -2.32
N ILE A 215 -0.71 7.63 -1.75
CA ILE A 215 -0.89 6.71 -0.61
C ILE A 215 -0.46 5.28 -0.98
N THR A 216 -0.82 4.80 -2.18
CA THR A 216 -0.38 3.47 -2.65
C THR A 216 1.14 3.38 -2.79
N SER A 217 1.79 4.44 -3.28
CA SER A 217 3.25 4.50 -3.43
C SER A 217 4.00 4.76 -2.13
N ILE A 218 3.37 5.37 -1.13
CA ILE A 218 3.90 5.45 0.24
C ILE A 218 3.83 4.06 0.89
N LEU A 219 2.71 3.35 0.71
CA LEU A 219 2.45 2.10 1.41
C LEU A 219 3.40 0.95 1.05
N SER A 220 3.97 0.94 -0.17
CA SER A 220 5.01 -0.02 -0.55
C SER A 220 6.35 0.18 0.16
N ASP A 221 6.59 1.39 0.66
CA ASP A 221 7.88 1.87 1.16
C ASP A 221 7.84 2.15 2.68
N ALA A 222 6.64 2.14 3.29
CA ALA A 222 6.40 2.50 4.68
C ALA A 222 6.92 1.46 5.69
N PRO A 223 7.63 1.87 6.76
CA PRO A 223 7.95 0.99 7.89
C PRO A 223 6.68 0.44 8.56
N LEU A 224 6.82 -0.71 9.23
CA LEU A 224 5.71 -1.42 9.88
C LEU A 224 4.92 -0.55 10.87
N GLU A 225 5.62 0.36 11.56
CA GLU A 225 5.05 1.32 12.52
C GLU A 225 4.06 2.31 11.89
N TYR A 226 4.34 2.78 10.66
CA TYR A 226 3.52 3.78 9.96
C TYR A 226 2.53 3.17 8.94
N ALA A 227 2.79 1.94 8.49
CA ALA A 227 2.00 1.29 7.43
C ALA A 227 0.52 1.10 7.81
N ALA A 228 0.20 0.94 9.10
CA ALA A 228 -1.18 0.81 9.59
C ALA A 228 -2.02 2.08 9.33
N ASP A 229 -1.44 3.27 9.53
CA ASP A 229 -2.13 4.53 9.31
C ASP A 229 -2.30 4.85 7.82
N PHE A 230 -1.30 4.58 6.98
CA PHE A 230 -1.47 4.70 5.53
C PHE A 230 -2.55 3.74 4.98
N VAL A 231 -2.78 2.58 5.62
CA VAL A 231 -3.96 1.74 5.33
C VAL A 231 -5.27 2.37 5.84
N ARG A 232 -5.29 2.96 7.05
CA ARG A 232 -6.45 3.69 7.58
C ARG A 232 -6.89 4.80 6.60
N TYR A 233 -5.95 5.60 6.12
CA TYR A 233 -6.17 6.66 5.14
C TYR A 233 -6.62 6.12 3.77
N ALA A 234 -5.97 5.07 3.25
CA ALA A 234 -6.39 4.41 2.01
C ALA A 234 -7.84 3.92 2.10
N ILE A 235 -8.24 3.30 3.21
CA ILE A 235 -9.61 2.79 3.42
C ILE A 235 -10.61 3.95 3.51
N GLN A 236 -10.28 5.04 4.22
CA GLN A 236 -11.14 6.22 4.35
C GLN A 236 -11.44 6.86 2.99
N ILE A 237 -10.41 7.18 2.21
CA ILE A 237 -10.56 7.77 0.86
C ILE A 237 -11.34 6.86 -0.08
N ASN A 238 -11.16 5.54 0.02
CA ASN A 238 -11.85 4.61 -0.88
C ASN A 238 -13.32 4.39 -0.50
N LYS A 239 -13.70 4.47 0.77
CA LYS A 239 -15.11 4.47 1.17
C LYS A 239 -15.90 5.60 0.54
N VAL A 240 -15.37 6.83 0.53
CA VAL A 240 -16.08 7.99 -0.03
C VAL A 240 -16.03 8.04 -1.57
N SER A 241 -14.94 7.58 -2.19
CA SER A 241 -14.76 7.71 -3.65
C SER A 241 -15.14 6.49 -4.49
N MET A 242 -15.17 5.27 -3.95
CA MET A 242 -15.53 4.08 -4.74
C MET A 242 -16.97 4.08 -5.28
N PRO A 243 -17.99 4.54 -4.53
CA PRO A 243 -19.37 4.59 -5.03
C PRO A 243 -19.58 5.47 -6.28
N ARG A 244 -18.62 6.35 -6.62
CA ARG A 244 -18.73 7.30 -7.74
C ARG A 244 -17.97 6.85 -9.00
N ILE A 245 -17.11 5.83 -8.90
CA ILE A 245 -16.29 5.35 -10.01
C ILE A 245 -16.77 3.97 -10.51
N LYS A 246 -16.46 3.66 -11.77
CA LYS A 246 -16.87 2.39 -12.39
C LYS A 246 -16.25 1.17 -11.66
N PRO A 247 -16.95 0.02 -11.52
CA PRO A 247 -16.48 -1.15 -10.78
C PRO A 247 -15.12 -1.70 -11.22
N GLU A 248 -14.77 -1.58 -12.49
CA GLU A 248 -13.46 -2.00 -13.02
C GLU A 248 -12.33 -1.11 -12.49
N THR A 249 -12.59 0.20 -12.36
CA THR A 249 -11.66 1.18 -11.79
C THR A 249 -11.52 0.98 -10.29
N ALA A 250 -12.62 0.75 -9.56
CA ALA A 250 -12.60 0.39 -8.15
C ALA A 250 -11.82 -0.91 -7.91
N THR A 251 -12.10 -1.96 -8.68
CA THR A 251 -11.35 -3.23 -8.67
C THR A 251 -9.86 -3.00 -8.90
N LYS A 252 -9.47 -2.29 -9.97
CA LYS A 252 -8.06 -2.00 -10.26
C LYS A 252 -7.38 -1.25 -9.10
N ARG A 253 -8.08 -0.33 -8.44
CA ARG A 253 -7.56 0.40 -7.28
C ARG A 253 -7.36 -0.50 -6.06
N ILE A 254 -8.28 -1.43 -5.78
CA ILE A 254 -8.14 -2.43 -4.71
C ILE A 254 -6.96 -3.37 -4.98
N LEU A 255 -6.83 -3.88 -6.20
CA LEU A 255 -5.73 -4.77 -6.58
C LEU A 255 -4.36 -4.07 -6.59
N ASN A 256 -4.33 -2.75 -6.79
CA ASN A 256 -3.13 -1.93 -6.62
C ASN A 256 -2.74 -1.76 -5.14
N LEU A 257 -3.71 -1.49 -4.24
CA LEU A 257 -3.45 -1.41 -2.80
C LEU A 257 -2.94 -2.74 -2.23
N LEU A 258 -3.54 -3.87 -2.64
CA LEU A 258 -3.05 -5.19 -2.28
C LEU A 258 -1.66 -5.50 -2.87
N ALA A 259 -1.27 -4.86 -3.98
CA ALA A 259 0.07 -5.01 -4.56
C ALA A 259 1.13 -4.23 -3.76
N ALA A 260 0.76 -3.07 -3.22
CA ALA A 260 1.62 -2.25 -2.35
C ALA A 260 1.80 -2.87 -0.95
N ALA A 261 0.81 -3.62 -0.46
CA ALA A 261 0.87 -4.35 0.81
C ALA A 261 1.02 -5.87 0.58
N PRO A 262 2.20 -6.38 0.17
CA PRO A 262 2.40 -7.80 -0.08
C PRO A 262 2.26 -8.66 1.19
N PRO A 263 2.02 -9.97 1.04
CA PRO A 263 1.93 -10.92 2.15
C PRO A 263 3.14 -10.85 3.10
N GLY A 264 2.89 -10.92 4.40
CA GLY A 264 3.87 -10.72 5.47
C GLY A 264 4.07 -9.27 5.94
N THR A 265 3.44 -8.27 5.32
CA THR A 265 3.42 -6.88 5.83
C THR A 265 2.27 -6.65 6.83
N ALA A 266 2.45 -5.74 7.79
CA ALA A 266 1.39 -5.34 8.72
C ALA A 266 0.14 -4.76 8.00
N ALA A 267 0.35 -4.15 6.83
CA ALA A 267 -0.70 -3.61 5.98
C ALA A 267 -1.56 -4.67 5.28
N HIS A 268 -1.06 -5.91 5.12
CA HIS A 268 -1.68 -6.94 4.28
C HIS A 268 -3.08 -7.35 4.79
N ALA A 269 -3.16 -7.95 5.98
CA ALA A 269 -4.43 -8.51 6.47
C ALA A 269 -5.57 -7.47 6.63
N PRO A 270 -5.32 -6.21 7.07
CA PRO A 270 -6.33 -5.15 7.05
C PRO A 270 -6.84 -4.82 5.63
N LEU A 271 -5.95 -4.75 4.63
CA LEU A 271 -6.36 -4.50 3.24
C LEU A 271 -7.06 -5.70 2.60
N VAL A 272 -6.67 -6.94 2.89
CA VAL A 272 -7.39 -8.13 2.42
C VAL A 272 -8.80 -8.17 3.02
N ARG A 273 -8.97 -7.81 4.30
CA ARG A 273 -10.29 -7.66 4.94
C ARG A 273 -11.12 -6.53 4.32
N PHE A 274 -10.50 -5.40 3.95
CA PHE A 274 -11.19 -4.33 3.22
C PHE A 274 -11.63 -4.77 1.83
N ALA A 275 -10.71 -5.36 1.04
CA ALA A 275 -10.98 -5.89 -0.28
C ALA A 275 -12.13 -6.92 -0.26
N TYR A 276 -12.13 -7.83 0.71
CA TYR A 276 -13.22 -8.81 0.90
C TYR A 276 -14.57 -8.14 1.19
N LYS A 277 -14.61 -7.06 1.97
CA LYS A 277 -15.86 -6.30 2.21
C LYS A 277 -16.38 -5.56 0.97
N MET A 278 -15.55 -5.36 -0.06
CA MET A 278 -15.91 -4.70 -1.33
C MET A 278 -16.25 -5.70 -2.45
N VAL A 279 -16.39 -6.99 -2.12
CA VAL A 279 -16.67 -8.08 -3.08
C VAL A 279 -18.11 -8.10 -3.59
N SER A 280 -19.07 -7.59 -2.82
CA SER A 280 -20.46 -7.41 -3.27
C SER A 280 -20.59 -6.27 -4.29
N ASP A 281 -19.81 -5.21 -4.11
CA ASP A 281 -20.08 -3.91 -4.72
C ASP A 281 -19.19 -3.66 -5.94
N PHE A 282 -17.95 -4.15 -5.93
CA PHE A 282 -16.94 -3.82 -6.93
C PHE A 282 -16.11 -5.02 -7.42
N VAL A 283 -15.69 -5.94 -6.54
CA VAL A 283 -14.66 -6.97 -6.86
C VAL A 283 -15.24 -8.37 -6.96
N ALA A 284 -15.25 -8.95 -8.17
CA ALA A 284 -15.66 -10.35 -8.35
C ALA A 284 -14.89 -11.33 -7.44
N THR A 285 -15.61 -12.18 -6.71
CA THR A 285 -15.10 -13.20 -5.76
C THR A 285 -13.90 -13.99 -6.31
N GLU A 286 -14.01 -14.46 -7.55
CA GLU A 286 -13.00 -15.26 -8.24
C GLU A 286 -11.72 -14.47 -8.53
N SER A 287 -11.84 -13.18 -8.87
CA SER A 287 -10.70 -12.29 -9.11
C SER A 287 -9.90 -12.05 -7.83
N LEU A 288 -10.58 -11.81 -6.69
CA LEU A 288 -9.92 -11.67 -5.40
C LEU A 288 -9.26 -12.99 -4.96
N ALA A 289 -9.97 -14.12 -5.06
CA ALA A 289 -9.42 -15.42 -4.70
C ALA A 289 -8.18 -15.78 -5.52
N LYS A 290 -8.23 -15.64 -6.86
CA LYS A 290 -7.08 -15.81 -7.77
C LYS A 290 -5.92 -14.91 -7.39
N TYR A 291 -6.19 -13.66 -7.03
CA TYR A 291 -5.17 -12.68 -6.67
C TYR A 291 -4.43 -13.07 -5.37
N LEU A 292 -5.17 -13.36 -4.30
CA LEU A 292 -4.59 -13.78 -3.00
C LEU A 292 -3.77 -15.08 -3.15
N ILE A 293 -4.29 -16.04 -3.92
CA ILE A 293 -3.60 -17.29 -4.25
C ILE A 293 -2.27 -17.03 -4.99
N ASN A 294 -2.26 -16.10 -5.95
CA ASN A 294 -1.06 -15.76 -6.73
C ASN A 294 -0.03 -14.94 -5.94
N GLN A 295 -0.43 -14.15 -4.95
CA GLN A 295 0.50 -13.51 -4.02
C GLN A 295 1.12 -14.52 -3.05
N GLY A 296 0.34 -15.53 -2.66
CA GLY A 296 0.74 -16.60 -1.73
C GLY A 296 0.21 -16.35 -0.32
N VAL A 297 -0.44 -17.36 0.25
CA VAL A 297 -0.86 -17.40 1.66
C VAL A 297 0.34 -17.22 2.58
N THR A 298 0.23 -16.33 3.57
CA THR A 298 1.24 -16.15 4.63
C THR A 298 0.68 -16.17 6.04
N CYS A 299 -0.64 -16.09 6.23
CA CYS A 299 -1.27 -16.20 7.53
C CYS A 299 -2.60 -16.96 7.50
N SER A 300 -3.12 -17.31 8.68
CA SER A 300 -4.42 -17.97 8.82
C SER A 300 -5.59 -17.14 8.28
N TYR A 301 -5.53 -15.81 8.41
CA TYR A 301 -6.58 -14.92 7.89
C TYR A 301 -6.73 -15.00 6.37
N ASP A 302 -5.65 -15.23 5.62
CA ASP A 302 -5.72 -15.40 4.16
C ASP A 302 -6.55 -16.66 3.82
N LEU A 303 -6.34 -17.74 4.57
CA LEU A 303 -7.09 -18.99 4.44
C LEU A 303 -8.55 -18.84 4.87
N GLU A 304 -8.81 -18.15 5.99
CA GLU A 304 -10.17 -17.87 6.48
C GLU A 304 -10.97 -17.05 5.46
N ILE A 305 -10.36 -16.02 4.86
CA ILE A 305 -11.01 -15.19 3.84
C ILE A 305 -11.25 -15.98 2.55
N LEU A 306 -10.27 -16.77 2.07
CA LEU A 306 -10.47 -17.67 0.93
C LEU A 306 -11.62 -18.67 1.20
N ALA A 307 -11.63 -19.32 2.36
CA ALA A 307 -12.70 -20.25 2.74
C ALA A 307 -14.08 -19.57 2.81
N THR A 308 -14.13 -18.33 3.31
CA THR A 308 -15.39 -17.55 3.39
C THR A 308 -15.87 -17.14 2.01
N ILE A 309 -14.96 -16.78 1.09
CA ILE A 309 -15.28 -16.57 -0.34
C ILE A 309 -15.88 -17.85 -0.96
N ALA A 310 -15.38 -19.05 -0.66
CA ALA A 310 -15.88 -20.29 -1.23
C ALA A 310 -17.22 -20.79 -0.65
N ILE A 311 -17.58 -20.36 0.56
CA ILE A 311 -18.86 -20.65 1.23
C ILE A 311 -19.98 -19.73 0.72
N ASN A 312 -19.66 -18.54 0.19
CA ASN A 312 -20.65 -17.63 -0.37
C ASN A 312 -21.34 -18.28 -1.61
N PRO A 313 -22.67 -18.46 -1.62
CA PRO A 313 -23.40 -19.09 -2.72
C PRO A 313 -23.25 -18.40 -4.08
N GLN A 314 -22.87 -17.12 -4.12
CA GLN A 314 -22.64 -16.35 -5.36
C GLN A 314 -21.20 -16.47 -5.89
N SER A 315 -20.39 -17.40 -5.36
CA SER A 315 -18.96 -17.47 -5.63
C SER A 315 -18.52 -18.55 -6.61
N ASN A 316 -18.17 -18.11 -7.82
CA ASN A 316 -17.50 -18.95 -8.82
C ASN A 316 -16.08 -19.38 -8.39
N ALA A 317 -15.53 -18.80 -7.31
CA ALA A 317 -14.19 -19.12 -6.80
C ALA A 317 -14.07 -20.49 -6.12
N GLN A 318 -15.19 -21.13 -5.78
CA GLN A 318 -15.27 -22.32 -4.92
C GLN A 318 -14.25 -23.41 -5.27
N LYS A 319 -14.22 -23.86 -6.54
CA LYS A 319 -13.28 -24.89 -7.02
C LYS A 319 -11.82 -24.48 -6.82
N ILE A 320 -11.48 -23.24 -7.13
CA ILE A 320 -10.11 -22.70 -7.06
C ILE A 320 -9.63 -22.63 -5.59
N VAL A 321 -10.52 -22.21 -4.68
CA VAL A 321 -10.24 -22.20 -3.23
C VAL A 321 -10.06 -23.61 -2.69
N ILE A 322 -10.93 -24.56 -3.07
CA ILE A 322 -10.83 -25.97 -2.65
C ILE A 322 -9.48 -26.56 -3.08
N CYS A 323 -9.03 -26.30 -4.32
CA CYS A 323 -7.69 -26.68 -4.79
C CYS A 323 -6.57 -26.06 -3.94
N GLN A 324 -6.68 -24.77 -3.57
CA GLN A 324 -5.68 -24.10 -2.73
C GLN A 324 -5.64 -24.69 -1.32
N LEU A 325 -6.80 -24.87 -0.67
CA LEU A 325 -6.88 -25.40 0.69
C LEU A 325 -6.31 -26.82 0.75
N ALA A 326 -6.67 -27.69 -0.22
CA ALA A 326 -6.08 -29.02 -0.38
C ALA A 326 -4.55 -28.98 -0.61
N SER A 327 -4.05 -27.99 -1.36
CA SER A 327 -2.61 -27.81 -1.58
C SER A 327 -1.88 -27.43 -0.31
N VAL A 328 -2.34 -26.40 0.42
CA VAL A 328 -1.77 -25.97 1.71
C VAL A 328 -1.84 -27.10 2.74
N MET A 329 -2.97 -27.82 2.81
CA MET A 329 -3.19 -28.97 3.69
C MET A 329 -2.10 -30.05 3.56
N VAL A 330 -1.59 -30.28 2.35
CA VAL A 330 -0.64 -31.37 2.05
C VAL A 330 0.80 -30.88 1.91
N LEU A 331 1.02 -29.63 1.48
CA LEU A 331 2.35 -29.10 1.14
C LEU A 331 2.94 -28.17 2.19
N ASP A 332 2.11 -27.41 2.91
CA ASP A 332 2.60 -26.45 3.91
C ASP A 332 2.86 -27.15 5.25
N PRO A 333 4.05 -26.98 5.89
CA PRO A 333 4.35 -27.60 7.18
C PRO A 333 3.56 -27.00 8.36
N ILE A 334 3.25 -25.70 8.32
CA ILE A 334 2.70 -24.90 9.42
C ILE A 334 1.18 -24.86 9.32
N TYR A 335 0.63 -24.37 8.21
CA TYR A 335 -0.80 -24.09 8.03
C TYR A 335 -1.62 -25.32 7.62
N GLY A 336 -0.99 -26.48 7.41
CA GLY A 336 -1.66 -27.67 6.88
C GLY A 336 -2.89 -28.14 7.69
N ARG A 337 -2.86 -27.99 9.03
CA ARG A 337 -4.01 -28.31 9.89
C ARG A 337 -5.14 -27.28 9.77
N SER A 338 -4.82 -25.98 9.82
CA SER A 338 -5.81 -24.91 9.62
C SER A 338 -6.48 -24.99 8.26
N ALA A 339 -5.70 -25.33 7.22
CA ALA A 339 -6.23 -25.56 5.87
C ALA A 339 -7.16 -26.78 5.79
N ALA A 340 -6.90 -27.86 6.55
CA ALA A 340 -7.81 -29.01 6.64
C ALA A 340 -9.16 -28.66 7.26
N LEU A 341 -9.15 -27.96 8.41
CA LEU A 341 -10.38 -27.51 9.08
C LEU A 341 -11.21 -26.58 8.18
N LEU A 342 -10.54 -25.66 7.47
CA LEU A 342 -11.20 -24.75 6.54
C LEU A 342 -11.68 -25.47 5.27
N PHE A 343 -10.97 -26.49 4.78
CA PHE A 343 -11.41 -27.35 3.68
C PHE A 343 -12.68 -28.12 4.07
N ALA A 344 -12.70 -28.76 5.24
CA ALA A 344 -13.89 -29.43 5.78
C ALA A 344 -15.08 -28.46 5.91
N LYS A 345 -14.86 -27.31 6.55
CA LYS A 345 -15.86 -26.24 6.73
C LYS A 345 -16.41 -25.67 5.41
N VAL A 346 -15.63 -25.65 4.33
CA VAL A 346 -16.13 -25.30 2.98
C VAL A 346 -17.02 -26.42 2.45
N LEU A 347 -16.55 -27.67 2.48
CA LEU A 347 -17.28 -28.81 1.94
C LEU A 347 -18.58 -29.14 2.70
N SER A 348 -18.69 -28.81 4.00
CA SER A 348 -19.89 -29.04 4.80
C SER A 348 -20.91 -27.89 4.80
N ARG A 349 -20.48 -26.64 4.54
CA ARG A 349 -21.38 -25.46 4.56
C ARG A 349 -21.88 -25.03 3.19
N VAL A 350 -21.26 -25.50 2.12
CA VAL A 350 -21.73 -25.29 0.74
C VAL A 350 -22.97 -26.16 0.51
N LYS A 351 -24.13 -25.54 0.25
CA LYS A 351 -25.41 -26.24 0.04
C LYS A 351 -25.37 -27.25 -1.11
N GLU A 352 -24.78 -26.83 -2.23
CA GLU A 352 -24.54 -27.66 -3.40
C GLU A 352 -23.09 -27.46 -3.84
N LEU A 353 -22.27 -28.50 -3.67
CA LEU A 353 -20.89 -28.51 -4.12
C LEU A 353 -20.89 -28.67 -5.64
N ASN A 354 -20.23 -27.75 -6.35
CA ASN A 354 -20.08 -27.84 -7.81
C ASN A 354 -19.60 -29.24 -8.22
N ALA A 355 -20.26 -29.89 -9.17
CA ALA A 355 -19.97 -31.26 -9.57
C ALA A 355 -18.48 -31.46 -9.95
N GLU A 356 -17.89 -30.51 -10.69
CA GLU A 356 -16.47 -30.56 -11.05
C GLU A 356 -15.54 -30.41 -9.83
N ALA A 357 -15.99 -29.71 -8.78
CA ALA A 357 -15.25 -29.59 -7.53
C ALA A 357 -15.36 -30.88 -6.70
N LYS A 358 -16.53 -31.53 -6.69
CA LYS A 358 -16.72 -32.84 -6.04
C LYS A 358 -15.87 -33.91 -6.71
N GLU A 359 -15.90 -34.02 -8.04
CA GLU A 359 -15.05 -34.93 -8.81
C GLU A 359 -13.56 -34.67 -8.58
N TRP A 360 -13.15 -33.39 -8.54
CA TRP A 360 -11.77 -33.01 -8.24
C TRP A 360 -11.35 -33.43 -6.83
N VAL A 361 -12.23 -33.28 -5.81
CA VAL A 361 -11.95 -33.72 -4.44
C VAL A 361 -11.82 -35.25 -4.36
N ILE A 362 -12.70 -36.00 -5.03
CA ILE A 362 -12.60 -37.47 -5.12
C ILE A 362 -11.26 -37.88 -5.74
N LEU A 363 -10.87 -37.28 -6.87
CA LEU A 363 -9.58 -37.53 -7.53
C LEU A 363 -8.39 -37.13 -6.65
N PHE A 364 -8.50 -36.04 -5.89
CA PHE A 364 -7.49 -35.59 -4.94
C PHE A 364 -7.32 -36.59 -3.78
N ILE A 365 -8.41 -37.02 -3.13
CA ILE A 365 -8.37 -38.00 -2.02
C ILE A 365 -7.73 -39.31 -2.48
N ARG A 366 -8.18 -39.87 -3.61
CA ARG A 366 -7.59 -41.09 -4.19
C ARG A 366 -6.08 -40.98 -4.35
N ARG A 367 -5.61 -39.87 -4.96
CA ARG A 367 -4.18 -39.61 -5.18
C ARG A 367 -3.42 -39.24 -3.91
N LEU A 368 -4.09 -38.73 -2.87
CA LEU A 368 -3.53 -38.52 -1.54
C LEU A 368 -3.27 -39.84 -0.81
N ILE A 369 -4.11 -40.86 -1.01
CA ILE A 369 -3.83 -42.21 -0.50
C ILE A 369 -2.73 -42.90 -1.35
N VAL A 370 -2.71 -42.71 -2.67
CA VAL A 370 -1.57 -43.15 -3.51
C VAL A 370 -0.25 -42.49 -3.07
N PHE A 371 -0.27 -41.21 -2.64
CA PHE A 371 0.89 -40.57 -2.04
C PHE A 371 1.39 -41.32 -0.80
N ILE A 372 0.48 -41.73 0.10
CA ILE A 372 0.82 -42.48 1.32
C ILE A 372 1.50 -43.80 0.96
N ALA A 373 0.89 -44.60 0.08
CA ALA A 373 1.46 -45.88 -0.37
C ALA A 373 2.87 -45.73 -0.98
N LEU A 374 3.04 -44.80 -1.91
CA LEU A 374 4.32 -44.56 -2.57
C LEU A 374 5.40 -44.02 -1.61
N ALA A 375 5.01 -43.18 -0.64
CA ALA A 375 5.92 -42.63 0.36
C ALA A 375 6.32 -43.66 1.43
N PHE A 376 5.37 -44.48 1.87
CA PHE A 376 5.61 -45.58 2.82
C PHE A 376 6.51 -46.66 2.20
N ASN A 377 6.19 -47.15 1.01
CA ASN A 377 7.00 -48.14 0.27
C ASN A 377 8.44 -47.62 0.04
N LYS A 378 8.58 -46.34 -0.37
CA LYS A 378 9.90 -45.69 -0.55
C LYS A 378 10.54 -45.21 0.76
N LYS A 379 9.97 -45.55 1.93
CA LYS A 379 10.44 -45.22 3.30
C LYS A 379 10.79 -43.73 3.50
N ARG A 380 9.93 -42.82 3.01
CA ARG A 380 10.14 -41.36 3.06
C ARG A 380 8.91 -40.63 3.60
N TYR A 381 9.14 -39.41 4.09
CA TYR A 381 8.09 -38.46 4.51
C TYR A 381 7.12 -38.96 5.60
N SER A 382 7.57 -39.84 6.51
CA SER A 382 6.77 -40.40 7.62
C SER A 382 5.96 -39.35 8.39
N GLY A 383 6.55 -38.19 8.74
CA GLY A 383 5.84 -37.10 9.41
C GLY A 383 4.73 -36.45 8.56
N LYS A 384 4.89 -36.36 7.23
CA LYS A 384 3.82 -35.91 6.32
C LYS A 384 2.71 -36.96 6.23
N ILE A 385 3.05 -38.25 6.19
CA ILE A 385 2.07 -39.35 6.22
C ILE A 385 1.26 -39.32 7.52
N ALA A 386 1.93 -39.23 8.67
CA ALA A 386 1.27 -39.18 9.98
C ALA A 386 0.32 -37.97 10.10
N ARG A 387 0.76 -36.77 9.66
CA ARG A 387 -0.11 -35.59 9.64
C ARG A 387 -1.28 -35.72 8.66
N ILE A 388 -1.10 -36.37 7.52
CA ILE A 388 -2.22 -36.65 6.60
C ILE A 388 -3.19 -37.64 7.23
N ALA A 389 -2.72 -38.68 7.94
CA ALA A 389 -3.59 -39.60 8.66
C ALA A 389 -4.40 -38.86 9.75
N GLU A 390 -3.73 -38.08 10.59
CA GLU A 390 -4.33 -37.20 11.61
C GLU A 390 -5.44 -36.32 11.01
N ILE A 391 -5.14 -35.62 9.90
CA ILE A 391 -6.10 -34.81 9.15
C ILE A 391 -7.29 -35.65 8.66
N LEU A 392 -7.05 -36.77 7.98
CA LEU A 392 -8.11 -37.63 7.44
C LEU A 392 -8.96 -38.30 8.53
N THR A 393 -8.47 -38.38 9.77
CA THR A 393 -9.24 -38.85 10.94
C THR A 393 -10.08 -37.78 11.64
N HIS A 394 -9.96 -36.49 11.27
CA HIS A 394 -10.59 -35.38 11.99
C HIS A 394 -12.14 -35.43 11.93
N PRO A 395 -12.86 -35.17 13.05
CA PRO A 395 -14.32 -35.19 13.10
C PRO A 395 -15.01 -34.42 11.96
N ASP A 396 -14.64 -33.15 11.73
CA ASP A 396 -15.17 -32.29 10.67
C ASP A 396 -15.11 -32.90 9.24
N LEU A 397 -14.20 -33.84 9.00
CA LEU A 397 -14.09 -34.56 7.71
C LEU A 397 -14.87 -35.88 7.72
N LYS A 398 -14.98 -36.55 8.88
CA LYS A 398 -15.80 -37.76 9.05
C LYS A 398 -17.31 -37.46 8.97
N GLU A 399 -17.75 -36.30 9.43
CA GLU A 399 -19.15 -35.83 9.30
C GLU A 399 -19.61 -35.68 7.84
N ILE A 400 -18.67 -35.50 6.90
CA ILE A 400 -18.96 -35.38 5.48
C ILE A 400 -19.03 -36.78 4.86
N GLY A 401 -20.15 -37.47 5.05
CA GLY A 401 -20.34 -38.90 4.69
C GLY A 401 -19.69 -39.32 3.36
N TRP A 402 -20.08 -38.69 2.23
CA TRP A 402 -19.54 -39.03 0.90
C TRP A 402 -18.01 -38.89 0.77
N LEU A 403 -17.39 -38.04 1.59
CA LEU A 403 -15.94 -37.83 1.63
C LEU A 403 -15.27 -38.88 2.53
N ASN A 404 -15.89 -39.19 3.66
CA ASN A 404 -15.48 -40.28 4.56
C ASN A 404 -15.54 -41.64 3.84
N ASP A 405 -16.60 -41.91 3.08
CA ASP A 405 -16.76 -43.12 2.26
C ASP A 405 -15.61 -43.25 1.22
N GLU A 406 -15.28 -42.16 0.54
CA GLU A 406 -14.17 -42.11 -0.41
C GLU A 406 -12.81 -42.32 0.29
N ILE A 407 -12.59 -41.71 1.46
CA ILE A 407 -11.38 -41.90 2.27
C ILE A 407 -11.23 -43.38 2.69
N ILE A 408 -12.29 -43.99 3.24
CA ILE A 408 -12.30 -45.37 3.74
C ILE A 408 -12.13 -46.37 2.60
N ARG A 409 -12.78 -46.18 1.44
CA ARG A 409 -12.60 -47.07 0.26
C ARG A 409 -11.15 -47.07 -0.23
N ASN A 410 -10.57 -45.88 -0.44
CA ASN A 410 -9.19 -45.76 -0.93
C ASN A 410 -8.16 -46.30 0.08
N ILE A 411 -8.37 -46.10 1.39
CA ILE A 411 -7.51 -46.68 2.44
C ILE A 411 -7.64 -48.20 2.48
N SER A 412 -8.86 -48.74 2.34
CA SER A 412 -9.08 -50.19 2.28
C SER A 412 -8.39 -50.81 1.06
N ALA A 413 -8.36 -50.12 -0.08
CA ALA A 413 -7.62 -50.55 -1.27
C ALA A 413 -6.09 -50.62 -0.99
N MET A 414 -5.55 -49.58 -0.35
CA MET A 414 -4.15 -49.53 0.08
C MET A 414 -3.79 -50.63 1.09
N LYS A 415 -4.69 -50.98 2.01
CA LYS A 415 -4.54 -52.09 2.95
C LYS A 415 -4.56 -53.46 2.24
N LYS A 416 -5.48 -53.67 1.30
CA LYS A 416 -5.62 -54.92 0.49
C LYS A 416 -4.32 -55.26 -0.23
N GLU A 417 -3.65 -54.25 -0.79
CA GLU A 417 -2.32 -54.38 -1.45
C GLU A 417 -1.12 -54.34 -0.47
N LYS A 418 -1.35 -54.28 0.85
CA LYS A 418 -0.33 -54.25 1.93
C LYS A 418 0.64 -53.05 1.87
N LEU A 419 0.14 -51.90 1.42
CA LEU A 419 0.91 -50.66 1.23
C LEU A 419 0.63 -49.59 2.29
N SER A 420 -0.12 -49.93 3.35
CA SER A 420 -0.46 -49.06 4.48
C SER A 420 0.60 -49.09 5.59
N PRO A 421 0.87 -47.97 6.28
CA PRO A 421 1.56 -47.98 7.57
C PRO A 421 0.73 -48.77 8.62
N PRO A 422 1.34 -49.58 9.51
CA PRO A 422 0.60 -50.49 10.41
C PRO A 422 -0.45 -49.81 11.31
N TYR A 423 -0.22 -48.56 11.71
CA TYR A 423 -1.17 -47.81 12.55
C TYR A 423 -2.44 -47.35 11.80
N PHE A 424 -2.53 -47.54 10.47
CA PHE A 424 -3.78 -47.30 9.74
C PHE A 424 -4.86 -48.33 10.10
N ASP A 425 -4.50 -49.48 10.68
CA ASP A 425 -5.44 -50.49 11.12
C ASP A 425 -6.14 -50.16 12.44
N THR A 426 -5.60 -49.21 13.23
CA THR A 426 -6.27 -48.64 14.40
C THR A 426 -6.97 -47.31 14.14
N LEU A 427 -6.67 -46.64 13.02
CA LEU A 427 -7.22 -45.31 12.68
C LEU A 427 -8.41 -45.36 11.71
N PHE A 428 -8.48 -46.38 10.86
CA PHE A 428 -9.46 -46.51 9.79
C PHE A 428 -10.03 -47.92 9.75
N GLU A 429 -11.36 -48.01 9.70
CA GLU A 429 -12.09 -49.23 9.39
C GLU A 429 -11.72 -49.74 7.98
N THR A 430 -11.96 -51.04 7.74
CA THR A 430 -11.68 -51.68 6.46
C THR A 430 -12.99 -52.17 5.87
N VAL A 431 -13.31 -51.74 4.65
CA VAL A 431 -14.49 -52.15 3.88
C VAL A 431 -14.10 -53.05 2.71
N GLU A 432 -15.07 -53.74 2.12
CA GLU A 432 -14.84 -54.44 0.85
C GLU A 432 -14.53 -53.45 -0.27
N VAL A 433 -13.60 -53.83 -1.14
CA VAL A 433 -13.09 -53.01 -2.24
C VAL A 433 -13.32 -53.75 -3.55
N PRO A 434 -14.05 -53.16 -4.53
CA PRO A 434 -14.26 -53.73 -5.86
C PRO A 434 -12.97 -54.16 -6.55
N GLU A 435 -13.10 -55.07 -7.53
CA GLU A 435 -11.94 -55.52 -8.31
C GLU A 435 -11.48 -54.50 -9.35
N ASP A 436 -12.37 -53.60 -9.79
CA ASP A 436 -12.11 -52.52 -10.75
C ASP A 436 -11.69 -51.19 -10.10
N ASP A 437 -11.23 -51.20 -8.84
CA ASP A 437 -11.00 -49.95 -8.10
C ASP A 437 -9.88 -49.08 -8.72
N LYS A 438 -10.27 -47.85 -9.05
CA LYS A 438 -9.47 -46.83 -9.72
C LYS A 438 -8.21 -46.41 -8.93
N TRP A 439 -8.16 -46.68 -7.63
CA TRP A 439 -6.99 -46.45 -6.79
C TRP A 439 -5.82 -47.34 -7.23
N LYS A 440 -6.08 -48.61 -7.54
CA LYS A 440 -5.04 -49.56 -7.96
C LYS A 440 -4.41 -49.13 -9.28
N SER A 441 -5.23 -48.73 -10.25
CA SER A 441 -4.76 -48.21 -11.54
C SER A 441 -3.92 -46.94 -11.39
N ASP A 442 -4.34 -45.95 -10.60
CA ASP A 442 -3.52 -44.76 -10.33
C ASP A 442 -2.24 -45.11 -9.56
N TYR A 443 -2.27 -46.06 -8.61
CA TYR A 443 -1.07 -46.53 -7.90
C TYR A 443 -0.07 -47.19 -8.84
N GLU A 444 -0.51 -48.09 -9.73
CA GLU A 444 0.37 -48.77 -10.68
C GLU A 444 1.03 -47.77 -11.65
N ILE A 445 0.26 -46.83 -12.18
CA ILE A 445 0.77 -45.75 -13.06
C ILE A 445 1.79 -44.89 -12.31
N PHE A 446 1.44 -44.32 -11.15
CA PHE A 446 2.35 -43.44 -10.41
C PHE A 446 3.51 -44.20 -9.73
N SER A 447 3.40 -45.51 -9.51
CA SER A 447 4.52 -46.35 -9.11
C SER A 447 5.56 -46.40 -10.23
N GLN A 448 5.14 -46.57 -11.49
CA GLN A 448 6.02 -46.58 -12.67
C GLN A 448 6.55 -45.17 -13.04
N GLU A 449 5.71 -44.14 -13.06
CA GLU A 449 6.11 -42.75 -13.41
C GLU A 449 7.09 -42.10 -12.41
N HIS A 450 7.28 -42.69 -11.23
CA HIS A 450 8.21 -42.23 -10.18
C HIS A 450 8.08 -40.71 -9.81
N PRO A 451 6.87 -40.18 -9.54
CA PRO A 451 6.65 -38.75 -9.35
C PRO A 451 7.34 -38.18 -8.11
N SER A 452 7.58 -36.86 -8.12
CA SER A 452 8.24 -36.15 -7.02
C SER A 452 7.33 -36.04 -5.79
N LEU A 453 7.47 -37.01 -4.88
CA LEU A 453 6.75 -37.11 -3.60
C LEU A 453 6.80 -35.85 -2.72
N LYS A 454 7.75 -34.93 -2.94
CA LYS A 454 7.77 -33.64 -2.24
C LYS A 454 6.54 -32.78 -2.56
N ARG A 455 5.98 -32.87 -3.77
CA ARG A 455 4.79 -32.12 -4.21
C ARG A 455 3.57 -32.98 -4.54
N PHE A 456 3.75 -34.27 -4.84
CA PHE A 456 2.64 -35.21 -5.07
C PHE A 456 1.60 -35.15 -3.90
N PRO A 457 0.28 -35.14 -4.19
CA PRO A 457 -0.39 -35.39 -5.47
C PRO A 457 -0.40 -34.21 -6.47
N PHE A 458 0.20 -33.06 -6.13
CA PHE A 458 0.20 -31.85 -6.95
C PHE A 458 1.36 -31.79 -7.95
N GLY A 459 1.11 -31.15 -9.09
CA GLY A 459 2.09 -30.87 -10.14
C GLY A 459 3.04 -29.70 -9.80
N PRO A 460 3.87 -29.26 -10.77
CA PRO A 460 4.90 -28.23 -10.54
C PRO A 460 4.36 -26.89 -10.03
N THR A 461 3.12 -26.53 -10.36
CA THR A 461 2.43 -25.28 -9.96
C THR A 461 1.75 -25.36 -8.59
N GLY A 462 1.72 -26.51 -7.91
CA GLY A 462 1.12 -26.69 -6.58
C GLY A 462 -0.40 -26.76 -6.54
N ASN A 463 -1.12 -26.14 -7.48
CA ASN A 463 -2.59 -26.01 -7.42
C ASN A 463 -3.35 -26.93 -8.40
N ALA A 464 -2.65 -27.56 -9.33
CA ALA A 464 -3.19 -28.64 -10.16
C ALA A 464 -2.70 -30.00 -9.63
N LEU A 465 -3.56 -31.02 -9.66
CA LEU A 465 -3.13 -32.40 -9.45
C LEU A 465 -2.22 -32.85 -10.61
N LEU A 466 -1.32 -33.79 -10.36
CA LEU A 466 -0.48 -34.36 -11.43
C LEU A 466 -1.36 -35.09 -12.45
N GLU A 467 -1.17 -34.83 -13.74
CA GLU A 467 -1.86 -35.53 -14.83
C GLU A 467 -1.05 -36.77 -15.22
N ASN A 468 -1.67 -37.96 -15.25
CA ASN A 468 -1.07 -39.18 -15.80
C ASN A 468 -0.72 -38.90 -17.27
N GLU A 469 0.52 -39.14 -17.73
CA GLU A 469 0.92 -38.67 -19.07
C GLU A 469 0.17 -39.40 -20.21
N GLN A 470 -0.37 -40.59 -19.92
CA GLN A 470 -1.04 -41.47 -20.87
C GLN A 470 -2.39 -40.92 -21.40
N THR A 471 -3.07 -40.03 -20.66
CA THR A 471 -4.41 -39.54 -21.07
C THR A 471 -4.38 -38.40 -22.09
N LYS A 472 -3.20 -37.86 -22.42
CA LYS A 472 -3.08 -36.80 -23.44
C LYS A 472 -3.16 -37.40 -24.85
N PRO A 473 -4.20 -37.06 -25.65
CA PRO A 473 -4.25 -37.49 -27.05
C PRO A 473 -3.03 -36.93 -27.78
N LYS A 474 -2.25 -37.81 -28.43
CA LYS A 474 -1.00 -37.47 -29.12
C LYS A 474 -1.27 -36.56 -30.32
N THR A 475 -1.39 -35.26 -30.07
CA THR A 475 -1.44 -34.22 -31.10
C THR A 475 -0.16 -34.29 -31.91
N LYS A 476 -0.26 -34.83 -33.13
CA LYS A 476 0.88 -35.00 -34.05
C LYS A 476 1.51 -33.63 -34.29
N LYS A 477 2.70 -33.41 -33.73
CA LYS A 477 3.58 -32.27 -34.08
C LYS A 477 3.82 -32.31 -35.58
N LYS A 478 3.13 -31.46 -36.34
CA LYS A 478 3.48 -31.20 -37.75
C LYS A 478 4.89 -30.59 -37.74
N GLY A 479 5.84 -31.28 -38.37
CA GLY A 479 7.21 -30.81 -38.46
C GLY A 479 7.31 -29.49 -39.24
N PRO A 480 8.41 -28.73 -39.06
CA PRO A 480 8.59 -27.46 -39.76
C PRO A 480 8.72 -27.68 -41.27
N VAL A 481 7.73 -27.21 -42.03
CA VAL A 481 7.73 -27.25 -43.49
C VAL A 481 8.78 -26.26 -44.02
N LYS A 482 9.96 -26.77 -44.40
CA LYS A 482 10.90 -26.00 -45.22
C LYS A 482 10.23 -25.66 -46.57
N LYS A 483 10.25 -24.40 -46.96
CA LYS A 483 10.11 -23.98 -48.37
C LYS A 483 11.22 -23.00 -48.73
N ALA A 484 12.07 -23.42 -49.68
CA ALA A 484 12.88 -22.50 -50.47
C ALA A 484 11.98 -21.80 -51.51
N GLY A 485 12.42 -20.66 -52.06
CA GLY A 485 11.57 -19.77 -52.86
C GLY A 485 11.96 -19.61 -54.34
N ALA A 486 11.06 -18.94 -55.08
CA ALA A 486 11.27 -18.34 -56.39
C ALA A 486 10.35 -17.09 -56.45
N LYS A 487 10.85 -15.86 -56.64
CA LYS A 487 11.28 -15.17 -57.89
C LYS A 487 10.12 -14.59 -58.76
N ALA A 488 9.98 -13.25 -58.66
CA ALA A 488 9.55 -12.26 -59.67
C ALA A 488 8.12 -12.29 -60.29
N GLY A 489 7.49 -11.10 -60.42
CA GLY A 489 6.19 -10.95 -61.11
C GLY A 489 5.52 -9.54 -61.09
N LYS A 490 6.12 -8.55 -61.76
CA LYS A 490 5.59 -7.25 -62.29
C LYS A 490 4.38 -6.48 -61.67
N LYS A 491 4.55 -5.14 -61.59
CA LYS A 491 3.58 -4.01 -61.51
C LYS A 491 2.48 -4.07 -62.61
N PRO A 492 1.36 -3.29 -62.59
CA PRO A 492 1.14 -1.91 -62.05
C PRO A 492 -0.23 -1.73 -61.31
N LEU A 493 -0.95 -0.59 -61.15
CA LEU A 493 -0.91 0.81 -61.65
C LEU A 493 -1.75 1.80 -60.76
N ALA A 494 -1.39 3.10 -60.73
CA ALA A 494 -2.25 4.30 -60.50
C ALA A 494 -3.01 4.54 -59.16
N LYS A 495 -3.58 5.74 -58.86
CA LYS A 495 -3.10 7.16 -58.90
C LYS A 495 -4.17 8.12 -58.29
N LYS A 496 -3.75 9.30 -57.76
CA LYS A 496 -4.52 10.47 -57.20
C LYS A 496 -4.70 10.47 -55.66
N GLY A 497 -4.42 11.55 -54.90
CA GLY A 497 -3.46 12.66 -55.12
C GLY A 497 -3.87 14.07 -54.63
N LYS A 498 -2.87 14.85 -54.12
CA LYS A 498 -2.87 16.30 -53.74
C LYS A 498 -3.70 16.68 -52.49
N ALA A 499 -3.38 17.71 -51.68
CA ALA A 499 -2.20 18.61 -51.43
C ALA A 499 -2.42 19.32 -50.04
N ALA A 500 -1.58 20.18 -49.43
CA ALA A 500 -0.28 20.82 -49.75
C ALA A 500 0.73 20.64 -48.56
N ALA A 501 1.86 21.30 -48.27
CA ALA A 501 2.41 22.69 -48.29
C ALA A 501 1.81 23.67 -47.25
N THR A 502 2.55 24.46 -46.46
CA THR A 502 4.00 24.87 -46.42
C THR A 502 4.60 24.73 -45.00
N ALA A 503 5.91 24.74 -44.67
CA ALA A 503 7.22 24.90 -45.35
C ALA A 503 8.04 26.18 -44.95
N ALA A 504 8.82 26.08 -43.86
CA ALA A 504 10.05 26.86 -43.57
C ALA A 504 10.86 26.17 -42.42
N GLY A 505 12.20 26.23 -42.35
CA GLY A 505 13.13 26.70 -43.40
C GLY A 505 14.51 27.19 -42.92
N THR A 506 15.35 26.38 -42.26
CA THR A 506 16.76 26.76 -42.02
C THR A 506 17.70 25.55 -41.91
N LYS A 507 18.92 25.71 -42.45
CA LYS A 507 20.09 24.84 -42.23
C LYS A 507 21.19 25.66 -41.57
N THR A 508 22.06 25.02 -40.81
CA THR A 508 23.49 25.41 -40.73
C THR A 508 24.32 24.16 -40.40
N GLU A 509 25.63 24.24 -40.63
CA GLU A 509 26.53 23.08 -40.70
C GLU A 509 27.47 23.02 -39.49
N GLY A 510 27.94 21.82 -39.16
CA GLY A 510 28.90 21.56 -38.07
C GLY A 510 28.98 20.06 -37.80
N GLY A 511 30.14 19.45 -38.08
CA GLY A 511 30.38 18.02 -37.89
C GLY A 511 31.59 17.75 -37.01
N ILE A 512 32.00 16.47 -36.94
CA ILE A 512 33.09 15.93 -36.09
C ILE A 512 32.64 15.90 -34.60
N ASN A 513 32.54 14.75 -33.92
CA ASN A 513 33.46 13.61 -33.91
C ASN A 513 32.75 12.26 -33.64
N ASP A 514 33.41 11.14 -33.97
CA ASP A 514 33.01 9.81 -33.50
C ASP A 514 33.36 9.59 -32.01
N GLY A 515 32.60 8.75 -31.31
CA GLY A 515 32.86 8.34 -29.93
C GLY A 515 31.97 7.17 -29.50
N ASP A 516 32.58 6.09 -28.99
CA ASP A 516 31.91 4.82 -28.73
C ASP A 516 30.79 4.87 -27.69
N ASP A 517 29.74 4.09 -27.93
CA ASP A 517 28.53 3.98 -27.12
C ASP A 517 28.65 2.80 -26.10
N PRO A 518 28.91 3.05 -24.80
CA PRO A 518 29.11 1.99 -23.81
C PRO A 518 27.79 1.35 -23.40
N LYS A 519 27.40 0.28 -24.10
CA LYS A 519 26.19 -0.53 -23.87
C LYS A 519 25.88 -0.74 -22.39
N ALA A 520 24.76 -0.19 -21.94
CA ALA A 520 24.28 -0.34 -20.56
C ALA A 520 24.14 -1.82 -20.16
N PRO A 521 24.65 -2.25 -18.99
CA PRO A 521 24.66 -3.64 -18.58
C PRO A 521 23.25 -4.16 -18.23
N PRO A 522 22.93 -5.44 -18.50
CA PRO A 522 21.60 -5.99 -18.26
C PRO A 522 21.28 -6.05 -16.76
N LYS A 523 20.09 -5.57 -16.38
CA LYS A 523 19.57 -5.56 -14.99
C LYS A 523 19.58 -6.98 -14.39
N LYS A 524 20.55 -7.28 -13.53
CA LYS A 524 20.61 -8.52 -12.74
C LYS A 524 19.35 -8.62 -11.85
N LYS A 525 18.54 -9.68 -12.03
CA LYS A 525 17.44 -9.98 -11.11
C LYS A 525 18.03 -10.36 -9.75
N GLY A 526 17.77 -9.56 -8.72
CA GLY A 526 18.19 -9.86 -7.35
C GLY A 526 17.62 -11.20 -6.87
N ARG A 527 18.48 -12.09 -6.36
CA ARG A 527 18.03 -13.26 -5.60
C ARG A 527 17.57 -12.78 -4.23
N ARG A 528 16.35 -13.17 -3.79
CA ARG A 528 15.96 -13.03 -2.38
C ARG A 528 16.96 -13.79 -1.49
N PRO A 529 17.29 -13.29 -0.29
CA PRO A 529 18.05 -14.04 0.70
C PRO A 529 17.35 -15.38 1.01
N LYS A 530 18.14 -16.42 1.26
CA LYS A 530 17.62 -17.60 1.97
C LYS A 530 17.67 -17.30 3.45
N TRP A 531 16.51 -17.37 4.11
CA TRP A 531 16.50 -17.60 5.56
C TRP A 531 16.92 -19.06 5.80
N ASN A 532 17.90 -19.25 6.68
CA ASN A 532 18.11 -20.55 7.32
C ASN A 532 17.13 -20.69 8.50
N PRO A 533 16.75 -21.92 8.88
CA PRO A 533 15.97 -22.19 10.08
C PRO A 533 16.82 -21.99 11.36
#